data_AF-A0A1S3N385-F1
#
_entry.id   AF-A0A1S3N385-F1
#
_cell.length_a   1.000
_cell.length_b   1.000
_cell.length_c   1.000
_cell.angle_alpha   90.00
_cell.angle_beta   90.00
_cell.angle_gamma   90.00
#
_symmetry.space_group_name_H-M   'P 1'
#
loop_
_entity.id
_entity.type
_entity.pdbx_description
1 polymer ?
#
loop_
_entity_poly.entity_id
_entity_poly.type
_entity_poly.pdbx_seq_one_letter_code
_entity_poly.pdbx_strand_id
1 'polypeptide(L)'
;MSKTVLKEKQQLLGIPQHSLILDVKTRWNSLYLMIERFMEQYPAIQAAALDPRLRKAMTKDNLDCLKDEDFHKAEEFVQLMRILYTSTLSVSCEKNAICGQIEPILQKLEEHFTVKHEDTTFVSTIKENVWENLSKRYQDEDIQAFLR
;
A
#
# COMPACT_ATOMS: atom_id res chain seq x y z
N MET A 1 -7.44 -19.02 -17.27
CA MET A 1 -6.85 -18.35 -18.46
C MET A 1 -6.05 -17.12 -18.08
N SER A 2 -6.63 -16.09 -17.43
CA SER A 2 -5.90 -14.88 -17.00
C SER A 2 -4.73 -15.14 -16.06
N LYS A 3 -4.92 -15.96 -15.02
CA LYS A 3 -3.84 -16.35 -14.08
C LYS A 3 -2.67 -17.07 -14.78
N THR A 4 -2.98 -17.91 -15.76
CA THR A 4 -1.98 -18.65 -16.55
C THR A 4 -1.15 -17.70 -17.39
N VAL A 5 -1.81 -16.80 -18.12
CA VAL A 5 -1.14 -15.78 -18.95
C VAL A 5 -0.25 -14.89 -18.09
N LEU A 6 -0.74 -14.40 -16.95
CA LEU A 6 0.06 -13.57 -16.04
C LEU A 6 1.33 -14.31 -15.59
N LYS A 7 1.20 -15.58 -15.19
CA LYS A 7 2.34 -16.41 -14.77
C LYS A 7 3.36 -16.61 -15.89
N GLU A 8 2.89 -16.84 -17.12
CA GLU A 8 3.78 -16.92 -18.29
C GLU A 8 4.51 -15.59 -18.53
N LYS A 9 3.82 -14.43 -18.43
CA LYS A 9 4.48 -13.13 -18.59
C LYS A 9 5.49 -12.84 -17.48
N GLN A 10 5.17 -13.20 -16.24
CA GLN A 10 6.09 -13.10 -15.10
C GLN A 10 7.38 -13.88 -15.34
N GLN A 11 7.26 -15.12 -15.84
CA GLN A 11 8.40 -15.96 -16.18
C GLN A 11 9.24 -15.37 -17.30
N LEU A 12 8.60 -14.89 -18.37
CA LEU A 12 9.30 -14.26 -19.50
C LEU A 12 10.05 -12.99 -19.10
N LEU A 13 9.51 -12.22 -18.16
CA LEU A 13 10.12 -10.97 -17.67
C LEU A 13 11.10 -11.20 -16.50
N GLY A 14 11.23 -12.43 -16.00
CA GLY A 14 12.11 -12.76 -14.88
C GLY A 14 11.69 -12.14 -13.54
N ILE A 15 10.43 -11.75 -13.37
CA ILE A 15 9.91 -11.17 -12.12
C ILE A 15 9.28 -12.25 -11.22
N PRO A 16 9.12 -12.00 -9.91
CA PRO A 16 8.46 -12.93 -9.00
C PRO A 16 7.06 -13.34 -9.48
N GLN A 17 6.73 -14.62 -9.34
CA GLN A 17 5.44 -15.18 -9.81
C GLN A 17 4.34 -15.03 -8.76
N HIS A 18 3.95 -13.79 -8.47
CA HIS A 18 2.93 -13.51 -7.47
C HIS A 18 1.54 -13.35 -8.07
N SER A 19 0.51 -13.80 -7.34
CA SER A 19 -0.87 -13.46 -7.69
C SER A 19 -1.16 -12.01 -7.32
N LEU A 20 -2.02 -11.35 -8.10
CA LEU A 20 -2.55 -10.04 -7.72
C LEU A 20 -3.38 -10.17 -6.44
N ILE A 21 -3.31 -9.13 -5.61
CA ILE A 21 -4.07 -9.01 -4.37
C ILE A 21 -5.24 -8.08 -4.66
N LEU A 22 -6.41 -8.38 -4.09
CA LEU A 22 -7.56 -7.48 -4.13
C LEU A 22 -7.68 -6.76 -2.80
N ASP A 23 -8.15 -5.53 -2.84
CA ASP A 23 -8.53 -4.82 -1.63
C ASP A 23 -9.76 -5.48 -0.97
N VAL A 24 -9.69 -5.67 0.35
CA VAL A 24 -10.72 -6.33 1.14
C VAL A 24 -10.99 -5.48 2.36
N LYS A 25 -12.15 -4.84 2.41
CA LYS A 25 -12.52 -3.86 3.45
C LYS A 25 -12.30 -4.35 4.90
N THR A 26 -12.43 -5.65 5.15
CA THR A 26 -12.30 -6.24 6.48
C THR A 26 -10.87 -6.69 6.82
N ARG A 27 -9.94 -6.69 5.86
CA ARG A 27 -8.56 -7.10 6.07
C ARG A 27 -7.66 -5.88 6.13
N TRP A 28 -7.20 -5.55 7.34
CA TRP A 28 -6.27 -4.45 7.51
C TRP A 28 -5.02 -4.63 6.62
N ASN A 29 -4.54 -3.54 6.04
CA ASN A 29 -3.43 -3.47 5.08
C ASN A 29 -3.70 -4.03 3.67
N SER A 30 -4.92 -4.49 3.33
CA SER A 30 -5.22 -5.03 2.00
C SER A 30 -4.96 -4.03 0.88
N LEU A 31 -5.31 -2.75 1.08
CA LEU A 31 -5.08 -1.70 0.09
C LEU A 31 -3.58 -1.49 -0.17
N TYR A 32 -2.77 -1.36 0.89
CA TYR A 32 -1.31 -1.24 0.76
C TYR A 32 -0.71 -2.41 -0.03
N LEU A 33 -1.04 -3.64 0.39
CA LEU A 33 -0.53 -4.86 -0.24
C LEU A 33 -1.01 -5.00 -1.68
N MET A 34 -2.23 -4.57 -2.00
CA MET A 34 -2.76 -4.55 -3.36
C MET A 34 -1.93 -3.63 -4.25
N ILE A 35 -1.71 -2.37 -3.84
CA ILE A 35 -0.97 -1.40 -4.65
C ILE A 35 0.50 -1.79 -4.77
N GLU A 36 1.14 -2.23 -3.68
CA GLU A 36 2.53 -2.71 -3.72
C GLU A 36 2.70 -3.89 -4.68
N ARG A 37 1.79 -4.89 -4.60
CA ARG A 37 1.78 -6.03 -5.53
C ARG A 37 1.49 -5.61 -6.97
N PHE A 38 0.56 -4.67 -7.16
CA PHE A 38 0.21 -4.17 -8.48
C PHE A 38 1.43 -3.53 -9.15
N MET A 39 2.16 -2.67 -8.45
CA MET A 39 3.36 -2.02 -8.95
C MET A 39 4.47 -3.04 -9.29
N GLU A 40 4.72 -4.02 -8.41
CA GLU A 40 5.68 -5.10 -8.67
C GLU A 40 5.33 -5.90 -9.95
N GLN A 41 4.05 -6.13 -10.18
CA GLN A 41 3.56 -6.98 -11.27
C GLN A 41 3.19 -6.21 -12.53
N TYR A 42 3.29 -4.88 -12.51
CA TYR A 42 2.78 -4.02 -13.57
C TYR A 42 3.31 -4.36 -14.97
N PRO A 43 4.63 -4.62 -15.18
CA PRO A 43 5.14 -5.02 -16.49
C PRO A 43 4.49 -6.31 -17.03
N ALA A 44 4.25 -7.29 -16.16
CA ALA A 44 3.58 -8.53 -16.55
C ALA A 44 2.08 -8.33 -16.81
N ILE A 45 1.42 -7.43 -16.06
CA ILE A 45 0.02 -7.05 -16.29
C ILE A 45 -0.12 -6.39 -17.66
N GLN A 46 0.75 -5.45 -18.02
CA GLN A 46 0.75 -4.79 -19.33
C GLN A 46 0.95 -5.81 -20.46
N ALA A 47 1.96 -6.67 -20.35
CA ALA A 47 2.21 -7.72 -21.33
C ALA A 47 1.04 -8.72 -21.44
N ALA A 48 0.35 -9.01 -20.33
CA ALA A 48 -0.81 -9.89 -20.30
C ALA A 48 -2.04 -9.23 -20.96
N ALA A 49 -2.24 -7.93 -20.78
CA ALA A 49 -3.34 -7.19 -21.41
C ALA A 49 -3.21 -7.12 -22.93
N LEU A 50 -1.98 -7.09 -23.45
CA LEU A 50 -1.70 -7.17 -24.88
C LEU A 50 -1.81 -8.59 -25.45
N ASP A 51 -1.90 -9.63 -24.59
CA ASP A 51 -1.97 -11.03 -25.03
C ASP A 51 -3.30 -11.30 -25.75
N PRO A 52 -3.28 -11.88 -26.98
CA PRO A 52 -4.49 -12.13 -27.76
C PRO A 52 -5.53 -12.99 -27.02
N ARG A 53 -5.10 -13.85 -26.08
CA ARG A 53 -5.99 -14.69 -25.26
C ARG A 53 -6.82 -13.88 -24.27
N LEU A 54 -6.34 -12.70 -23.87
CA LEU A 54 -7.02 -11.82 -22.90
C LEU A 54 -7.55 -10.53 -23.54
N ARG A 55 -6.99 -10.09 -24.67
CA ARG A 55 -7.35 -8.87 -25.38
C ARG A 55 -8.82 -8.79 -25.83
N LYS A 56 -9.51 -9.94 -26.02
CA LYS A 56 -10.96 -9.95 -26.30
C LYS A 56 -11.83 -9.74 -25.06
N ALA A 57 -11.30 -10.04 -23.87
CA ALA A 57 -12.02 -9.95 -22.61
C ALA A 57 -11.79 -8.62 -21.88
N MET A 58 -10.62 -8.00 -22.09
CA MET A 58 -10.36 -6.62 -21.67
C MET A 58 -10.76 -5.70 -22.81
N THR A 59 -11.83 -4.92 -22.66
CA THR A 59 -12.04 -3.75 -23.53
C THR A 59 -10.78 -2.89 -23.43
N LYS A 60 -10.22 -2.54 -24.59
CA LYS A 60 -8.97 -1.79 -24.74
C LYS A 60 -8.92 -0.54 -23.85
N ASP A 61 -10.10 0.03 -23.58
CA ASP A 61 -10.32 1.26 -22.83
C ASP A 61 -9.89 1.21 -21.34
N ASN A 62 -9.80 0.05 -20.69
CA ASN A 62 -9.60 0.02 -19.22
C ASN A 62 -8.13 0.08 -18.76
N LEU A 63 -7.17 -0.43 -19.54
CA LEU A 63 -5.75 -0.34 -19.20
C LEU A 63 -5.11 0.94 -19.77
N ASP A 64 -5.60 1.40 -20.92
CA ASP A 64 -5.22 2.69 -21.52
C ASP A 64 -5.62 3.90 -20.62
N CYS A 65 -6.36 3.66 -19.53
CA CYS A 65 -6.74 4.66 -18.53
C CYS A 65 -5.67 4.99 -17.49
N LEU A 66 -4.69 4.11 -17.22
CA LEU A 66 -3.65 4.39 -16.23
C LEU A 66 -2.56 5.25 -16.85
N LYS A 67 -2.46 6.50 -16.39
CA LYS A 67 -1.48 7.48 -16.86
C LYS A 67 -0.22 7.44 -16.01
N ASP A 68 0.86 8.02 -16.52
CA ASP A 68 2.12 8.17 -15.77
C ASP A 68 1.91 8.82 -14.39
N GLU A 69 0.97 9.76 -14.29
CA GLU A 69 0.57 10.40 -13.03
C GLU A 69 -0.02 9.39 -12.01
N ASP A 70 -0.81 8.41 -12.47
CA ASP A 70 -1.39 7.39 -11.59
C ASP A 70 -0.30 6.45 -11.05
N PHE A 71 0.72 6.14 -11.86
CA PHE A 71 1.89 5.37 -11.42
C PHE A 71 2.70 6.11 -10.39
N HIS A 72 2.94 7.40 -10.62
CA HIS A 72 3.66 8.24 -9.68
C HIS A 72 2.94 8.28 -8.34
N LYS A 73 1.62 8.52 -8.34
CA LYS A 73 0.80 8.49 -7.11
C LYS A 73 0.81 7.12 -6.43
N ALA A 74 0.75 6.03 -7.18
CA ALA A 74 0.83 4.68 -6.62
C ALA A 74 2.18 4.41 -5.95
N GLU A 75 3.28 4.89 -6.55
CA GLU A 75 4.62 4.80 -5.97
C GLU A 75 4.73 5.66 -4.70
N GLU A 76 4.30 6.92 -4.74
CA GLU A 76 4.25 7.81 -3.57
C GLU A 76 3.42 7.18 -2.44
N PHE A 77 2.26 6.60 -2.77
CA PHE A 77 1.40 5.92 -1.81
C PHE A 77 2.09 4.73 -1.14
N VAL A 78 2.76 3.86 -1.91
CA VAL A 78 3.49 2.71 -1.35
C VAL A 78 4.64 3.17 -0.46
N GLN A 79 5.39 4.19 -0.88
CA GLN A 79 6.49 4.72 -0.08
C GLN A 79 5.98 5.35 1.24
N LEU A 80 4.93 6.17 1.15
CA LEU A 80 4.33 6.86 2.28
C LEU A 80 3.71 5.90 3.30
N MET A 81 2.94 4.91 2.83
CA MET A 81 2.16 4.02 3.69
C MET A 81 2.94 2.83 4.25
N ARG A 82 4.17 2.58 3.77
CA ARG A 82 5.01 1.48 4.23
C ARG A 82 5.23 1.51 5.74
N ILE A 83 5.43 2.68 6.34
CA ILE A 83 5.67 2.80 7.79
C ILE A 83 4.45 2.34 8.60
N LEU A 84 3.22 2.58 8.11
CA LEU A 84 2.01 2.11 8.78
C LEU A 84 1.89 0.60 8.69
N TYR A 85 2.20 0.04 7.52
CA TYR A 85 2.20 -1.41 7.33
C TYR A 85 3.19 -2.09 8.28
N THR A 86 4.44 -1.63 8.32
CA THR A 86 5.48 -2.22 9.19
C THR A 86 5.21 -1.99 10.68
N SER A 87 4.68 -0.83 11.05
CA SER A 87 4.23 -0.56 12.42
C SER A 87 3.13 -1.53 12.85
N THR A 88 2.13 -1.73 11.98
CA THR A 88 1.02 -2.68 12.23
C THR A 88 1.56 -4.09 12.43
N LEU A 89 2.47 -4.55 11.56
CA LEU A 89 3.10 -5.87 11.70
C LEU A 89 3.89 -6.02 13.00
N SER A 90 4.54 -4.95 13.45
CA SER A 90 5.35 -4.95 14.66
C SER A 90 4.48 -5.14 15.90
N VAL A 91 3.38 -4.39 15.99
CA VAL A 91 2.44 -4.48 17.13
C VAL A 91 1.48 -5.67 17.05
N SER A 92 1.30 -6.27 15.87
CA SER A 92 0.52 -7.50 15.70
C SER A 92 1.34 -8.78 15.85
N CYS A 93 2.64 -8.68 16.15
CA CYS A 93 3.52 -9.83 16.25
C CYS A 93 3.35 -10.56 17.58
N GLU A 94 2.93 -11.84 17.55
CA GLU A 94 2.69 -12.62 18.77
C GLU A 94 3.91 -12.76 19.69
N LYS A 95 5.13 -12.76 19.15
CA LYS A 95 6.35 -13.08 19.91
C LYS A 95 7.02 -11.87 20.56
N ASN A 96 6.85 -10.67 19.98
CA ASN A 96 7.66 -9.51 20.34
C ASN A 96 6.85 -8.20 20.44
N ALA A 97 5.52 -8.24 20.33
CA ALA A 97 4.70 -7.06 20.54
C ALA A 97 4.70 -6.69 22.02
N ILE A 98 5.24 -5.51 22.34
CA ILE A 98 5.27 -4.97 23.70
C ILE A 98 4.51 -3.64 23.69
N CYS A 99 3.66 -3.39 24.69
CA CYS A 99 2.89 -2.15 24.79
C CYS A 99 3.80 -0.90 24.75
N GLY A 100 5.01 -0.97 25.33
CA GLY A 100 6.01 0.11 25.28
C GLY A 100 6.56 0.42 23.87
N GLN A 101 6.19 -0.33 22.83
CA GLN A 101 6.50 0.02 21.43
C GLN A 101 5.47 0.98 20.85
N ILE A 102 4.27 1.06 21.41
CA ILE A 102 3.16 1.85 20.86
C ILE A 102 3.51 3.34 20.85
N GLU A 103 4.01 3.87 21.96
CA GLU A 103 4.38 5.29 22.08
C GLU A 103 5.51 5.68 21.10
N PRO A 104 6.67 4.98 21.03
CA PRO A 104 7.69 5.25 20.01
C PRO A 104 7.19 5.11 18.57
N ILE A 105 6.24 4.21 18.31
CA ILE A 105 5.63 4.06 16.99
C ILE A 105 4.75 5.29 16.68
N LEU A 106 3.90 5.73 17.61
CA LEU A 106 3.06 6.91 17.43
C LEU A 106 3.89 8.17 17.15
N GLN A 107 4.98 8.39 17.89
CA GLN A 107 5.90 9.51 17.66
C GLN A 107 6.52 9.47 16.25
N LYS A 108 6.99 8.30 15.80
CA LYS A 108 7.53 8.14 14.44
C LYS A 108 6.47 8.37 13.36
N LEU A 109 5.22 7.96 13.61
CA LEU A 109 4.12 8.18 12.68
C LEU A 109 3.75 9.67 12.62
N GLU A 110 3.75 10.38 13.75
CA GLU A 110 3.54 11.84 13.80
C GLU A 110 4.53 12.59 12.92
N GLU A 111 5.83 12.33 13.14
CA GLU A 111 6.90 12.95 12.37
C GLU A 111 6.78 12.63 10.88
N HIS A 112 6.44 11.39 10.54
CA HIS A 112 6.32 10.92 9.15
C HIS A 112 5.12 11.52 8.41
N PHE A 113 3.97 11.65 9.09
CA PHE A 113 2.75 12.22 8.51
C PHE A 113 2.62 13.73 8.72
N THR A 114 3.63 14.39 9.27
CA THR A 114 3.70 15.85 9.24
C THR A 114 3.88 16.33 7.80
N VAL A 115 2.99 17.23 7.36
CA VAL A 115 3.03 17.85 6.03
C VAL A 115 4.27 18.74 5.92
N LYS A 116 4.97 18.64 4.80
CA LYS A 116 6.17 19.40 4.47
C LYS A 116 5.96 20.21 3.21
N HIS A 117 6.74 21.29 3.04
CA HIS A 117 6.60 22.19 1.90
C HIS A 117 6.92 21.53 0.54
N GLU A 118 7.73 20.47 0.55
CA GLU A 118 8.10 19.69 -0.63
C GLU A 118 7.09 18.61 -1.01
N ASP A 119 6.07 18.35 -0.17
CA ASP A 119 5.09 17.32 -0.44
C ASP A 119 4.21 17.70 -1.65
N THR A 120 3.94 16.72 -2.52
CA THR A 120 2.93 16.87 -3.56
C THR A 120 1.54 17.04 -2.94
N THR A 121 0.60 17.66 -3.66
CA THR A 121 -0.79 17.80 -3.17
C THR A 121 -1.39 16.45 -2.77
N PHE A 122 -1.07 15.39 -3.52
CA PHE A 122 -1.50 14.03 -3.23
C PHE A 122 -0.93 13.51 -1.90
N VAL A 123 0.38 13.65 -1.68
CA VAL A 123 1.04 13.23 -0.44
C VAL A 123 0.51 14.02 0.76
N SER A 124 0.40 15.34 0.65
CA SER A 124 -0.12 16.20 1.73
C SER A 124 -1.54 15.78 2.13
N THR A 125 -2.42 15.54 1.15
CA THR A 125 -3.79 15.08 1.44
C THR A 125 -3.81 13.74 2.16
N ILE A 126 -2.96 12.77 1.78
CA ILE A 126 -2.90 11.48 2.50
C ILE A 126 -2.39 11.69 3.92
N LYS A 127 -1.31 12.47 4.09
CA LYS A 127 -0.71 12.77 5.39
C LYS A 127 -1.73 13.37 6.35
N GLU A 128 -2.46 14.39 5.91
CA GLU A 128 -3.52 15.04 6.69
C GLU A 128 -4.61 14.04 7.09
N ASN A 129 -5.18 13.30 6.14
CA ASN A 129 -6.27 12.35 6.42
C ASN A 129 -5.84 11.22 7.36
N VAL A 130 -4.62 10.70 7.19
CA VAL A 130 -4.07 9.65 8.04
C VAL A 130 -3.84 10.17 9.45
N TRP A 131 -3.19 11.33 9.58
CA TRP A 131 -2.87 11.90 10.89
C TRP A 131 -4.13 12.37 11.63
N GLU A 132 -5.12 12.93 10.93
CA GLU A 132 -6.42 13.29 11.51
C GLU A 132 -7.13 12.06 12.11
N ASN A 133 -6.97 10.88 11.52
CA ASN A 133 -7.52 9.65 12.08
C ASN A 133 -6.70 9.11 13.26
N LEU A 134 -5.37 9.14 13.17
CA LEU A 134 -4.47 8.55 14.16
C LEU A 134 -4.37 9.39 15.43
N SER A 135 -4.28 10.71 15.31
CA SER A 135 -4.18 11.65 16.44
C SER A 135 -5.38 11.61 17.38
N LYS A 136 -6.51 11.05 16.94
CA LYS A 136 -7.70 10.84 17.79
C LYS A 136 -7.59 9.60 18.68
N ARG A 137 -6.58 8.75 18.47
CA ARG A 137 -6.38 7.48 19.21
C ARG A 137 -5.43 7.72 20.38
N TYR A 138 -5.55 6.89 21.42
CA TYR A 138 -4.68 6.91 22.60
C TYR A 138 -4.60 8.29 23.29
N GLN A 139 -5.69 9.08 23.23
CA GLN A 139 -5.80 10.41 23.87
C GLN A 139 -6.21 10.34 25.35
N ASP A 140 -6.60 9.17 25.82
CA ASP A 140 -6.99 8.95 27.21
C ASP A 140 -5.76 8.97 28.13
N GLU A 141 -5.84 9.73 29.23
CA GLU A 141 -4.71 9.96 30.14
C GLU A 141 -4.25 8.66 30.83
N ASP A 142 -5.17 7.76 31.18
CA ASP A 142 -4.84 6.49 31.80
C ASP A 142 -4.13 5.57 30.80
N ILE A 143 -4.58 5.58 29.54
CA ILE A 143 -3.91 4.85 28.46
C ILE A 143 -2.50 5.42 28.22
N GLN A 144 -2.33 6.74 28.17
CA GLN A 144 -1.00 7.34 28.00
C GLN A 144 -0.08 7.04 29.18
N ALA A 145 -0.61 7.05 30.41
CA ALA A 145 0.15 6.68 31.60
C ALA A 145 0.61 5.22 31.56
N PHE A 146 -0.20 4.31 31.01
CA PHE A 146 0.14 2.91 30.83
C PHE A 146 1.18 2.66 29.73
N LEU A 147 1.22 3.50 28.70
CA LEU A 147 2.15 3.37 27.57
C LEU A 147 3.54 4.00 27.81
N ARG A 148 3.69 4.80 28.87
CA ARG A 148 4.97 5.39 29.34
C ARG A 148 5.80 4.38 30.14
#